data_AF-A0A117I8P9-F1
#
_entry.id   AF-A0A117I8P9-F1
#
_cell.length_a   1.000
_cell.length_b   1.000
_cell.length_c   1.000
_cell.angle_alpha   90.00
_cell.angle_beta   90.00
_cell.angle_gamma   90.00
#
_symmetry.space_group_name_H-M   'P 1'
#
loop_
_entity.id
_entity.type
_entity.pdbx_description
1 polymer ?
#
loop_
_entity_poly.entity_id
_entity_poly.type
_entity_poly.pdbx_seq_one_letter_code
_entity_poly.pdbx_strand_id
1 'polypeptide(L)'
;MAEQAFYQVDRTFRPSVHLAREPARIWGNLDYGVKELDRDGQQGVSEVLAFAWDVQKNSRSSRTFLNPHQRNEGALRVELTDLQDIYLSNQNVGARAVREVIFSILPRWFVEKAQNICRQTLERGNGEPLPDRIAALVREFDDLGVSEQQLEARLER
;
A
#
# COMPACT_ATOMS: atom_id res chain seq x y z
N MET A 1 10.21 -2.42 5.31
CA MET A 1 8.96 -2.76 6.05
C MET A 1 8.22 -1.51 6.53
N ALA A 2 8.76 -0.71 7.46
CA ALA A 2 8.10 0.51 7.93
C ALA A 2 7.86 1.55 6.81
N GLU A 3 8.83 1.74 5.91
CA GLU A 3 8.73 2.64 4.75
C GLU A 3 7.60 2.28 3.78
N GLN A 4 7.35 0.98 3.60
CA GLN A 4 6.32 0.46 2.70
C GLN A 4 4.98 0.26 3.41
N ALA A 5 4.90 0.52 4.71
CA ALA A 5 3.70 0.25 5.51
C ALA A 5 2.56 1.21 5.20
N PHE A 6 2.87 2.41 4.70
CA PHE A 6 1.90 3.45 4.42
C PHE A 6 2.06 3.98 3.00
N TYR A 7 0.96 4.45 2.44
CA TYR A 7 0.94 5.24 1.20
C TYR A 7 0.08 6.49 1.45
N GLN A 8 0.34 7.55 0.68
CA GLN A 8 -0.31 8.83 0.84
C GLN A 8 -1.33 9.06 -0.28
N VAL A 9 -2.54 9.47 0.08
CA VAL A 9 -3.57 9.96 -0.85
C VAL A 9 -4.20 11.19 -0.22
N ASP A 10 -4.28 12.31 -0.95
CA ASP A 10 -4.85 13.57 -0.47
C ASP A 10 -4.31 13.99 0.91
N ARG A 11 -2.98 13.87 1.09
CA ARG A 11 -2.24 14.15 2.34
C ARG A 11 -2.61 13.26 3.53
N THR A 12 -3.41 12.21 3.32
CA THR A 12 -3.77 11.23 4.35
C THR A 12 -2.96 9.95 4.17
N PHE A 13 -2.23 9.54 5.21
CA PHE A 13 -1.54 8.26 5.23
C PHE A 13 -2.53 7.12 5.48
N ARG A 14 -2.48 6.09 4.64
CA ARG A 14 -3.31 4.89 4.75
C ARG A 14 -2.43 3.64 4.79
N PRO A 15 -2.82 2.58 5.54
CA PRO A 15 -2.12 1.31 5.55
C PRO A 15 -2.02 0.70 4.14
N SER A 16 -0.84 0.23 3.76
CA SER A 16 -0.62 -0.43 2.47
C SER A 16 -1.03 -1.92 2.51
N VAL A 17 -1.06 -2.56 1.34
CA VAL A 17 -1.21 -4.02 1.25
C VAL A 17 -0.02 -4.76 1.89
N HIS A 18 1.18 -4.16 1.87
CA HIS A 18 2.36 -4.72 2.55
C HIS A 18 2.14 -4.74 4.07
N LEU A 19 1.61 -3.66 4.63
CA LEU A 19 1.23 -3.65 6.05
C LEU A 19 0.12 -4.64 6.36
N ALA A 20 -0.81 -4.95 5.45
CA ALA A 20 -1.85 -5.95 5.73
C ALA A 20 -1.32 -7.38 5.78
N ARG A 21 -0.42 -7.74 4.86
CA ARG A 21 0.13 -9.09 4.73
C ARG A 21 0.96 -9.52 5.94
N GLU A 22 1.58 -8.58 6.63
CA GLU A 22 2.55 -8.88 7.68
C GLU A 22 1.90 -9.28 9.02
N PRO A 23 0.92 -8.53 9.57
CA PRO A 23 0.04 -8.98 10.63
C PRO A 23 -0.72 -10.25 10.26
N ALA A 24 -1.18 -10.40 9.01
CA ALA A 24 -1.80 -11.65 8.56
C ALA A 24 -0.86 -12.86 8.68
N ARG A 25 0.40 -12.71 8.25
CA ARG A 25 1.45 -13.72 8.44
C ARG A 25 1.69 -14.03 9.92
N ILE A 26 1.77 -13.01 10.77
CA ILE A 26 2.01 -13.17 12.21
C ILE A 26 0.81 -13.84 12.91
N TRP A 27 -0.41 -13.54 12.45
CA TRP A 27 -1.64 -14.17 12.94
C TRP A 27 -1.68 -15.67 12.62
N GLY A 28 -1.08 -16.09 11.50
CA GLY A 28 -0.74 -17.47 11.19
C GLY A 28 -1.87 -18.31 10.60
N ASN A 29 -3.13 -18.07 10.98
CA ASN A 29 -4.29 -18.87 10.57
C ASN A 29 -5.14 -18.22 9.47
N LEU A 30 -4.53 -17.39 8.61
CA LEU A 30 -5.24 -16.65 7.57
C LEU A 30 -4.95 -17.21 6.17
N ASP A 31 -5.98 -17.71 5.48
CA ASP A 31 -5.96 -17.92 4.03
C ASP A 31 -6.53 -16.69 3.33
N TYR A 32 -5.81 -16.10 2.39
CA TYR A 32 -6.24 -14.89 1.70
C TYR A 32 -5.65 -14.80 0.30
N GLY A 33 -6.31 -14.06 -0.58
CA GLY A 33 -5.82 -13.88 -1.93
C GLY A 33 -6.74 -13.08 -2.84
N VAL A 34 -6.32 -12.99 -4.09
CA VAL A 34 -7.08 -12.43 -5.20
C VAL A 34 -7.17 -13.49 -6.28
N LYS A 35 -8.34 -13.63 -6.89
CA LYS A 35 -8.60 -14.47 -8.06
C LYS A 35 -9.28 -13.64 -9.13
N GLU A 36 -8.75 -13.66 -10.34
CA GLU A 36 -9.51 -13.26 -11.52
C GLU A 36 -10.43 -14.45 -11.86
N LEU A 37 -11.74 -14.23 -11.74
CA LEU A 37 -12.76 -15.26 -11.96
C LEU A 37 -13.06 -15.40 -13.46
N ASP A 38 -13.16 -14.27 -14.13
CA ASP A 38 -13.42 -14.19 -15.56
C ASP A 38 -12.78 -12.93 -16.16
N ARG A 39 -12.48 -13.00 -17.46
CA ARG A 39 -12.00 -11.87 -18.25
C ARG A 39 -12.79 -11.77 -19.54
N ASP A 40 -13.73 -10.85 -19.59
CA ASP A 40 -14.54 -10.57 -20.77
C ASP A 40 -13.86 -9.47 -21.61
N GLY A 41 -13.17 -9.90 -22.67
CA GLY A 41 -12.54 -8.98 -23.62
C GLY A 41 -13.51 -8.24 -24.54
N GLN A 42 -14.77 -8.69 -24.66
CA GLN A 42 -15.79 -7.98 -25.45
C GLN A 42 -16.45 -6.86 -24.65
N GLN A 43 -16.74 -7.12 -23.38
CA GLN A 43 -17.26 -6.09 -22.46
C GLN A 43 -16.17 -5.19 -21.88
N GLY A 44 -14.89 -5.60 -22.00
CA GLY A 44 -13.75 -4.86 -21.46
C GLY A 44 -13.77 -4.82 -19.93
N VAL A 45 -14.06 -5.96 -19.29
CA VAL A 45 -14.12 -6.08 -17.82
C VAL A 45 -13.48 -7.38 -17.35
N SER A 46 -12.87 -7.34 -16.16
CA SER A 46 -12.45 -8.54 -15.43
C SER A 46 -13.26 -8.69 -14.16
N GLU A 47 -13.81 -9.88 -13.90
CA GLU A 47 -14.41 -10.19 -12.61
C GLU A 47 -13.31 -10.63 -11.64
N VAL A 48 -13.23 -9.95 -10.49
CA VAL A 48 -12.18 -10.16 -9.49
C VAL A 48 -12.80 -10.48 -8.14
N LEU A 49 -12.30 -11.55 -7.52
CA LEU A 49 -12.59 -11.95 -6.16
C LEU A 49 -11.38 -11.70 -5.26
N ALA A 50 -11.55 -10.87 -4.23
CA ALA A 50 -10.63 -10.81 -3.10
C ALA A 50 -11.24 -11.52 -1.89
N PHE A 51 -10.45 -12.30 -1.17
CA PHE A 51 -10.92 -13.04 0.00
C PHE A 51 -9.89 -13.08 1.13
N ALA A 52 -10.38 -13.23 2.34
CA ALA A 52 -9.61 -13.59 3.53
C ALA A 52 -10.47 -14.48 4.44
N TRP A 53 -9.84 -15.47 5.06
CA TRP A 53 -10.48 -16.47 5.92
C TRP A 53 -9.56 -16.82 7.08
N ASP A 54 -10.00 -16.53 8.31
CA ASP A 54 -9.39 -17.10 9.51
C ASP A 54 -9.91 -18.53 9.66
N VAL A 55 -9.07 -19.51 9.34
CA VAL A 55 -9.46 -20.93 9.34
C VAL A 55 -9.70 -21.47 10.75
N GLN A 56 -9.08 -20.87 11.77
CA GLN A 56 -9.23 -21.30 13.16
C GLN A 56 -10.55 -20.79 13.76
N LYS A 57 -10.90 -19.53 13.50
CA LYS A 57 -12.14 -18.89 13.99
C LYS A 57 -13.32 -19.03 13.03
N ASN A 58 -13.07 -19.58 11.85
CA ASN A 58 -14.02 -19.70 10.74
C ASN A 58 -14.68 -18.38 10.34
N SER A 59 -13.96 -17.27 10.46
CA SER A 59 -14.44 -15.94 10.05
C SER A 59 -13.96 -15.65 8.64
N ARG A 60 -14.88 -15.36 7.72
CA ARG A 60 -14.57 -15.17 6.29
C ARG A 60 -15.12 -13.85 5.79
N SER A 61 -14.33 -13.18 4.96
CA SER A 61 -14.68 -11.96 4.26
C SER A 61 -14.28 -12.09 2.80
N SER A 62 -15.18 -11.74 1.89
CA SER A 62 -14.92 -11.76 0.46
C SER A 62 -15.58 -10.57 -0.23
N ARG A 63 -14.98 -10.14 -1.33
CA ARG A 63 -15.51 -9.10 -2.20
C ARG A 63 -15.34 -9.54 -3.65
N THR A 64 -16.44 -9.59 -4.37
CA THR A 64 -16.45 -9.80 -5.82
C THR A 64 -16.85 -8.50 -6.50
N PHE A 65 -16.14 -8.10 -7.54
CA PHE A 65 -16.42 -6.87 -8.28
C PHE A 65 -15.89 -6.97 -9.71
N LEU A 66 -16.48 -6.15 -10.58
CA LEU A 66 -16.00 -5.97 -11.95
C LEU A 66 -14.94 -4.85 -11.96
N ASN A 67 -13.78 -5.13 -12.54
CA ASN A 67 -12.76 -4.14 -12.85
C ASN A 67 -12.80 -3.81 -14.35
N PRO A 68 -13.25 -2.60 -14.73
CA PRO A 68 -13.19 -2.17 -16.12
C PRO A 68 -11.76 -2.13 -16.64
N HIS A 69 -11.55 -2.51 -17.89
CA HIS A 69 -10.30 -2.37 -18.65
C HIS A 69 -10.14 -0.90 -19.08
N GLN A 70 -10.10 -0.01 -18.10
CA GLN A 70 -10.03 1.43 -18.31
C GLN A 70 -9.11 2.06 -17.26
N ARG A 71 -8.46 3.16 -17.63
CA ARG A 71 -7.73 4.03 -16.71
C ARG A 71 -8.23 5.47 -16.82
N ASN A 72 -8.08 6.23 -15.75
CA ASN A 72 -8.31 7.67 -15.81
C ASN A 72 -7.06 8.37 -16.34
N GLU A 73 -7.23 9.26 -17.32
CA GLU A 73 -6.23 10.23 -17.74
C GLU A 73 -6.82 11.64 -17.53
N GLY A 74 -6.52 12.21 -16.36
CA GLY A 74 -7.16 13.45 -15.92
C GLY A 74 -8.67 13.27 -15.73
N ALA A 75 -9.46 14.05 -16.46
CA ALA A 75 -10.93 13.97 -16.43
C ALA A 75 -11.51 12.92 -17.40
N LEU A 76 -10.69 12.35 -18.29
CA LEU A 76 -11.12 11.39 -19.29
C LEU A 76 -10.87 9.95 -18.83
N ARG A 77 -11.68 9.03 -19.34
CA ARG A 77 -11.45 7.59 -19.22
C ARG A 77 -10.91 7.06 -20.53
N VAL A 78 -9.80 6.35 -20.46
CA VAL A 78 -9.12 5.72 -21.60
C VAL A 78 -9.21 4.21 -21.44
N GLU A 79 -9.59 3.54 -22.52
CA GLU A 79 -9.66 2.09 -22.58
C GLU A 79 -8.25 1.48 -22.61
N LEU A 80 -8.08 0.38 -21.87
CA LEU A 80 -6.85 -0.40 -21.85
C LEU A 80 -7.02 -1.55 -22.84
N THR A 81 -6.24 -1.53 -23.92
CA THR A 81 -6.22 -2.60 -24.93
C THR A 81 -5.01 -3.52 -24.78
N ASP A 82 -3.94 -3.02 -24.17
CA ASP A 82 -2.74 -3.80 -23.89
C ASP A 82 -2.96 -4.78 -22.74
N LEU A 83 -2.59 -6.04 -22.96
CA LEU A 83 -2.79 -7.13 -21.99
C LEU A 83 -1.98 -6.94 -20.71
N GLN A 84 -0.80 -6.33 -20.80
CA GLN A 84 0.05 -6.06 -19.64
C GLN A 84 -0.56 -4.92 -18.81
N ASP A 85 -1.08 -3.87 -19.45
CA ASP A 85 -1.77 -2.78 -18.78
C ASP A 85 -3.04 -3.27 -18.05
N ILE A 86 -3.84 -4.13 -18.70
CA ILE A 86 -5.01 -4.77 -18.07
C ILE A 86 -4.58 -5.60 -16.85
N TYR A 87 -3.54 -6.42 -17.00
CA TYR A 87 -3.02 -7.24 -15.91
C TYR A 87 -2.55 -6.40 -14.73
N LEU A 88 -1.78 -5.33 -14.98
CA LEU A 88 -1.31 -4.42 -13.93
C LEU A 88 -2.48 -3.67 -13.26
N SER A 89 -3.49 -3.26 -14.02
CA SER A 89 -4.72 -2.68 -13.48
C SER A 89 -5.42 -3.65 -12.52
N ASN A 90 -5.65 -4.90 -12.96
CA ASN A 90 -6.27 -5.95 -12.15
C ASN A 90 -5.46 -6.23 -10.87
N GLN A 91 -4.13 -6.30 -10.97
CA GLN A 91 -3.26 -6.49 -9.81
C GLN A 91 -3.35 -5.33 -8.82
N ASN A 92 -3.41 -4.09 -9.29
CA ASN A 92 -3.53 -2.91 -8.44
C ASN A 92 -4.87 -2.86 -7.70
N VAL A 93 -5.97 -3.12 -8.40
CA VAL A 93 -7.30 -3.14 -7.78
C VAL A 93 -7.45 -4.34 -6.85
N GLY A 94 -6.94 -5.50 -7.25
CA GLY A 94 -6.86 -6.71 -6.42
C GLY A 94 -6.08 -6.48 -5.13
N ALA A 95 -4.92 -5.81 -5.20
CA ALA A 95 -4.10 -5.47 -4.04
C ALA A 95 -4.84 -4.57 -3.03
N ARG A 96 -5.65 -3.63 -3.52
CA ARG A 96 -6.51 -2.80 -2.65
C ARG A 96 -7.61 -3.63 -2.03
N ALA A 97 -8.28 -4.47 -2.81
CA ALA A 97 -9.39 -5.29 -2.32
C ALA A 97 -8.95 -6.34 -1.29
N VAL A 98 -7.82 -7.03 -1.53
CA VAL A 98 -7.28 -8.03 -0.59
C VAL A 98 -6.85 -7.40 0.72
N ARG A 99 -6.30 -6.18 0.68
CA ARG A 99 -5.98 -5.40 1.88
C ARG A 99 -7.22 -5.20 2.76
N GLU A 100 -8.32 -4.77 2.16
CA GLU A 100 -9.57 -4.51 2.91
C GLU A 100 -10.12 -5.78 3.56
N VAL A 101 -10.15 -6.91 2.84
CA VAL A 101 -10.65 -8.17 3.41
C VAL A 101 -9.71 -8.77 4.45
N ILE A 102 -8.39 -8.55 4.36
CA ILE A 102 -7.48 -8.92 5.45
C ILE A 102 -7.79 -8.10 6.71
N PHE A 103 -7.93 -6.78 6.59
CA PHE A 103 -8.23 -5.91 7.73
C PHE A 103 -9.62 -6.12 8.32
N SER A 104 -10.59 -6.65 7.56
CA SER A 104 -11.90 -7.00 8.12
C SER A 104 -11.88 -8.27 8.98
N ILE A 105 -10.91 -9.17 8.76
CA ILE A 105 -10.75 -10.39 9.57
C ILE A 105 -9.88 -10.15 10.80
N LEU A 106 -8.81 -9.37 10.65
CA LEU A 106 -7.88 -9.13 11.75
C LEU A 106 -8.50 -8.24 12.83
N PRO A 107 -8.28 -8.52 14.13
CA PRO A 107 -8.73 -7.64 15.20
C PRO A 107 -8.19 -6.23 15.04
N ARG A 108 -9.04 -5.22 15.20
CA ARG A 108 -8.68 -3.80 15.02
C ARG A 108 -7.48 -3.37 15.86
N TRP A 109 -7.45 -3.75 17.14
CA TRP A 109 -6.34 -3.42 18.05
C TRP A 109 -4.99 -3.97 17.56
N PHE A 110 -5.00 -5.10 16.87
CA PHE A 110 -3.80 -5.76 16.38
C PHE A 110 -3.23 -5.02 15.16
N VAL A 111 -4.12 -4.61 14.25
CA VAL A 111 -3.76 -3.79 13.09
C VAL A 111 -3.28 -2.39 13.53
N GLU A 112 -3.94 -1.78 14.52
CA GLU A 112 -3.51 -0.49 15.09
C GLU A 112 -2.13 -0.59 15.76
N LYS A 113 -1.87 -1.69 16.50
CA LYS A 113 -0.55 -1.95 17.08
C LYS A 113 0.53 -2.04 16.01
N ALA A 114 0.29 -2.78 14.92
CA ALA A 114 1.24 -2.89 13.81
C ALA A 114 1.52 -1.52 13.18
N GLN A 115 0.48 -0.72 12.94
CA GLN A 115 0.63 0.64 12.43
C GLN A 115 1.45 1.54 13.35
N ASN A 116 1.20 1.49 14.66
CA ASN A 116 1.93 2.30 15.64
C ASN A 116 3.42 1.94 15.68
N ILE A 117 3.75 0.65 15.60
CA ILE A 117 5.14 0.20 15.52
C ILE A 117 5.81 0.78 14.26
N CYS A 118 5.17 0.66 13.09
CA CYS A 118 5.73 1.22 11.86
C CYS A 118 5.89 2.75 11.94
N ARG A 119 4.93 3.48 12.50
CA ARG A 119 5.04 4.94 12.70
C ARG A 119 6.20 5.31 13.62
N GLN A 120 6.33 4.63 14.75
CA GLN A 120 7.45 4.85 15.68
C GLN A 120 8.79 4.58 15.03
N THR A 121 8.91 3.52 14.22
CA THR A 121 10.12 3.23 13.45
C THR A 121 10.43 4.34 12.43
N LEU A 122 9.43 4.89 11.75
CA LEU A 122 9.63 5.99 10.81
C LEU A 122 10.07 7.29 11.51
N GLU A 123 9.40 7.64 12.60
CA GLU A 123 9.69 8.84 13.39
C GLU A 123 11.08 8.78 14.04
N ARG A 124 11.38 7.67 14.70
CA ARG A 124 12.57 7.52 15.56
C ARG A 124 13.75 6.85 14.89
N GLY A 125 13.57 6.19 13.74
CA GLY A 125 14.63 5.42 13.09
C GLY A 125 15.34 4.46 14.05
N ASN A 126 16.67 4.58 14.14
CA ASN A 126 17.54 3.81 15.03
C ASN A 126 17.70 4.42 16.45
N GLY A 127 16.87 5.40 16.83
CA GLY A 127 16.93 6.06 18.15
C GLY A 127 16.98 7.58 18.08
N GLU A 128 17.22 8.17 16.91
CA GLU A 128 17.24 9.62 16.68
C GLU A 128 16.02 10.06 15.84
N PRO A 129 15.22 11.05 16.32
CA PRO A 129 14.12 11.62 15.56
C PRO A 129 14.53 12.08 14.15
N LEU A 130 13.62 11.98 13.19
CA LEU A 130 13.88 12.44 11.80
C LEU A 130 14.36 13.90 11.72
N PRO A 131 13.80 14.89 12.45
CA PRO A 131 14.29 16.27 12.42
C PRO A 131 15.74 16.39 12.87
N ASP A 132 16.13 15.66 13.91
CA ASP A 132 17.50 15.70 14.45
C ASP A 132 18.49 15.09 13.45
N ARG A 133 18.10 14.02 12.77
CA ARG A 133 18.87 13.42 11.68
C ARG A 133 19.02 14.35 10.48
N ILE A 134 17.97 15.08 10.12
CA ILE A 134 18.03 16.10 9.04
C ILE A 134 19.00 17.22 9.44
N ALA A 135 18.88 17.75 10.67
CA ALA A 135 19.76 18.81 11.16
C ALA A 135 21.23 18.36 11.32
N ALA A 136 21.48 17.08 11.64
CA ALA A 136 22.81 16.51 11.63
C ALA A 136 23.38 16.43 10.20
N LEU A 137 22.58 15.91 9.26
CA LEU A 137 22.97 15.83 7.85
C LEU A 137 23.27 17.19 7.22
N VAL A 138 22.43 18.21 7.45
CA VAL A 138 22.66 19.57 6.92
C VAL A 138 23.98 20.13 7.44
N ARG A 139 24.32 19.93 8.72
CA ARG A 139 25.61 20.34 9.29
C ARG A 139 26.81 19.62 8.67
N GLU A 140 26.72 18.31 8.51
CA GLU A 140 27.78 17.52 7.86
C GLU A 140 28.02 17.96 6.40
N PHE A 141 26.98 18.36 5.68
CA PHE A 141 27.11 18.92 4.33
C PHE A 141 27.72 20.32 4.33
N ASP A 142 27.39 21.16 5.33
CA ASP A 142 27.99 22.48 5.51
C ASP A 142 29.51 22.38 5.75
N ASP A 143 29.95 21.40 6.56
CA ASP A 143 31.36 21.10 6.79
C ASP A 143 32.11 20.67 5.50
N LEU A 144 31.37 20.14 4.50
CA LEU A 144 31.88 19.82 3.17
C LEU A 144 31.76 20.99 2.16
N GLY A 145 31.31 22.17 2.62
CA GLY A 145 31.12 23.36 1.80
C GLY A 145 29.85 23.34 0.94
N VAL A 146 28.87 22.49 1.28
CA VAL A 146 27.57 22.41 0.61
C VAL A 146 26.51 23.08 1.49
N SER A 147 26.02 24.23 1.07
CA SER A 147 25.04 24.99 1.84
C SER A 147 23.64 24.38 1.79
N GLU A 148 22.80 24.71 2.79
CA GLU A 148 21.38 24.32 2.83
C GLU A 148 20.64 24.72 1.55
N GLN A 149 20.90 25.92 1.01
CA GLN A 149 20.34 26.38 -0.27
C GLN A 149 20.70 25.48 -1.45
N GLN A 150 21.93 24.92 -1.48
CA GLN A 150 22.35 23.99 -2.53
C GLN A 150 21.65 22.63 -2.39
N LEU A 151 21.38 22.19 -1.15
CA LEU A 151 20.60 20.98 -0.88
C LEU A 151 19.14 21.15 -1.30
N GLU A 152 18.51 22.27 -0.92
CA GLU A 152 17.13 22.62 -1.29
C GLU A 152 16.98 22.69 -2.82
N ALA A 153 17.87 23.42 -3.51
CA ALA A 153 17.87 23.52 -4.97
C ALA A 153 18.05 22.17 -5.68
N ARG A 154 18.67 21.18 -5.01
CA ARG A 154 18.86 19.83 -5.56
C ARG A 154 17.66 18.91 -5.34
N LEU A 155 16.83 19.19 -4.32
CA LEU A 155 15.65 18.44 -3.91
C LEU A 155 14.36 18.89 -4.60
N GLU A 156 14.31 20.12 -5.14
CA GLU A 156 13.22 20.57 -6.01
C GLU A 156 13.19 19.75 -7.32
N ARG A 157 12.39 18.67 -7.31
CA ARG A 157 11.96 17.88 -8.47
C ARG A 157 10.49 17.53 -8.37
#